data_AF-A0AAD6B795-F1
#
_entry.id   AF-A0AAD6B795-F1
#
_cell.length_a   1.000
_cell.length_b   1.000
_cell.length_c   1.000
_cell.angle_alpha   90.00
_cell.angle_beta   90.00
_cell.angle_gamma   90.00
#
_symmetry.space_group_name_H-M   'P 1'
#
loop_
_entity.id
_entity.type
_entity.pdbx_description
1 polymer ?
#
loop_
_entity_poly.entity_id
_entity_poly.type
_entity_poly.pdbx_seq_one_letter_code
_entity_poly.pdbx_strand_id
1 'polypeptide(L)'
;MGGFQGDCGAFSKAENSFFGDEVLTVIKTKAQWPAWQPLNLRAAPSAEFSVDRTRHLMSFLTMLGPSPDWNVGLSGEDLCTKECGWVQRLETVLIPWDAGTDNGVTYESPNKPTIPQEKIRPLTSLDHPQSPFYNPEGGAITPIAKLVVERIARKGEQCNVVPDNIDDIVADIGQEDKEEDDTPETCVYSAWSPWSACSSATCEKGRRMRQRMLKAQLDLSVLCPHTQDFQPCMGPGCSMEDDPCSRGNYI
;
A
#
# COMPACT_ATOMS: atom_id res chain seq x y z
N MET A 1 -42.24 10.81 -15.08
CA MET A 1 -40.91 11.39 -14.81
C MET A 1 -40.97 12.06 -13.45
N GLY A 2 -40.74 11.30 -12.38
CA GLY A 2 -40.65 11.84 -11.02
C GLY A 2 -39.18 11.79 -10.62
N GLY A 3 -38.58 12.94 -10.36
CA GLY A 3 -37.19 13.03 -9.91
C GLY A 3 -37.06 12.43 -8.52
N PHE A 4 -36.12 11.49 -8.37
CA PHE A 4 -35.65 11.01 -7.07
C PHE A 4 -34.86 12.14 -6.40
N GLN A 5 -35.54 12.96 -5.61
CA GLN A 5 -34.96 13.99 -4.76
C GLN A 5 -34.75 13.41 -3.35
N GLY A 6 -34.02 12.30 -3.23
CA GLY A 6 -33.53 11.80 -1.95
C GLY A 6 -32.06 12.20 -1.83
N ASP A 7 -31.71 13.06 -0.88
CA ASP A 7 -30.41 13.45 -0.31
C ASP A 7 -29.09 13.23 -1.11
N CYS A 8 -29.13 13.26 -2.44
CA CYS A 8 -27.98 13.17 -3.34
C CYS A 8 -26.99 14.35 -3.19
N GLY A 9 -27.36 15.40 -2.46
CA GLY A 9 -26.49 16.56 -2.20
C GLY A 9 -25.50 16.38 -1.04
N ALA A 10 -25.57 15.26 -0.30
CA ALA A 10 -24.72 15.04 0.88
C ALA A 10 -23.25 14.76 0.51
N PHE A 11 -22.99 13.99 -0.55
CA PHE A 11 -21.62 13.59 -0.91
C PHE A 11 -20.77 14.77 -1.41
N SER A 12 -21.34 15.69 -2.19
CA SER A 12 -20.60 16.88 -2.67
C SER A 12 -20.30 17.88 -1.54
N LYS A 13 -21.19 17.98 -0.54
CA LYS A 13 -20.95 18.78 0.67
C LYS A 13 -19.89 18.14 1.57
N ALA A 14 -19.93 16.82 1.75
CA ALA A 14 -18.91 16.09 2.50
C ALA A 14 -17.53 16.25 1.84
N GLU A 15 -17.44 16.11 0.52
CA GLU A 15 -16.20 16.33 -0.22
C GLU A 15 -15.59 17.71 0.05
N ASN A 16 -16.42 18.76 0.04
CA ASN A 16 -15.95 20.13 0.28
C ASN A 16 -15.50 20.40 1.72
N SER A 17 -15.72 19.46 2.65
CA SER A 17 -15.27 19.56 4.03
C SER A 17 -13.90 18.91 4.28
N PHE A 18 -13.37 18.16 3.31
CA PHE A 18 -12.11 17.41 3.44
C PHE A 18 -10.87 18.17 2.91
N PHE A 19 -10.88 19.50 2.99
CA PHE A 19 -9.74 20.31 2.57
C PHE A 19 -8.87 20.71 3.77
N GLY A 20 -7.62 20.24 3.78
CA GLY A 20 -6.61 20.60 4.79
C GLY A 20 -5.46 19.62 4.85
N ASP A 21 -4.41 19.97 5.61
CA ASP A 21 -3.21 19.13 5.77
C ASP A 21 -3.48 17.81 6.53
N GLU A 22 -4.65 17.70 7.18
CA GLU A 22 -5.10 16.52 7.93
C GLU A 22 -5.56 15.36 7.02
N VAL A 23 -5.79 15.59 5.73
CA VAL A 23 -6.24 14.58 4.76
C VAL A 23 -5.18 14.33 3.71
N LEU A 24 -4.73 13.07 3.55
CA LEU A 24 -3.72 12.71 2.56
C LEU A 24 -4.33 12.35 1.21
N THR A 25 -5.42 11.58 1.21
CA THR A 25 -6.09 11.15 -0.03
C THR A 25 -7.60 11.13 0.17
N VAL A 26 -8.33 11.71 -0.78
CA VAL A 26 -9.80 11.64 -0.81
C VAL A 26 -10.19 10.38 -1.59
N ILE A 27 -10.78 9.41 -0.89
CA ILE A 27 -11.22 8.14 -1.47
C ILE A 27 -12.54 8.35 -2.22
N LYS A 28 -12.57 7.98 -3.50
CA LYS A 28 -13.78 8.05 -4.32
C LYS A 28 -13.93 6.82 -5.20
N THR A 29 -15.15 6.30 -5.25
CA THR A 29 -15.53 5.21 -6.14
C THR A 29 -16.80 5.56 -6.90
N LYS A 30 -17.08 4.83 -7.98
CA LYS A 30 -18.33 4.99 -8.73
C LYS A 30 -19.47 4.34 -7.95
N ALA A 31 -20.62 5.00 -7.95
CA ALA A 31 -21.86 4.41 -7.44
C ALA A 31 -22.21 3.13 -8.21
N GLN A 32 -22.82 2.17 -7.52
CA GLN A 32 -23.22 0.89 -8.09
C GLN A 32 -24.72 0.87 -8.39
N TRP A 33 -25.07 0.77 -9.66
CA TRP A 33 -26.44 0.56 -10.12
C TRP A 33 -26.51 -0.61 -11.11
N PRO A 34 -27.28 -1.68 -10.82
CA PRO A 34 -27.97 -1.97 -9.56
C PRO A 34 -26.97 -2.23 -8.41
N ALA A 35 -27.43 -2.30 -7.16
CA ALA A 35 -26.56 -2.47 -5.99
C ALA A 35 -25.69 -3.74 -6.08
N TRP A 36 -26.25 -4.87 -6.51
CA TRP A 36 -25.55 -6.15 -6.63
C TRP A 36 -25.45 -6.64 -8.07
N GLN A 37 -24.28 -7.17 -8.42
CA GLN A 37 -23.98 -7.91 -9.65
C GLN A 37 -22.87 -8.93 -9.32
N PRO A 38 -22.84 -10.10 -9.97
CA PRO A 38 -21.75 -11.05 -9.76
C PRO A 38 -20.44 -10.52 -10.36
N LEU A 39 -19.31 -10.91 -9.76
CA LEU A 39 -17.99 -10.34 -10.08
C LEU A 39 -17.54 -10.55 -11.54
N ASN A 40 -18.05 -11.60 -12.20
CA ASN A 40 -17.81 -11.85 -13.63
C ASN A 40 -18.54 -10.87 -14.56
N LEU A 41 -19.60 -10.19 -14.08
CA LEU A 41 -20.34 -9.19 -14.84
C LEU A 41 -19.93 -7.76 -14.48
N ARG A 42 -19.59 -7.51 -13.20
CA ARG A 42 -19.14 -6.20 -12.75
C ARG A 42 -18.10 -6.34 -11.65
N ALA A 43 -16.93 -5.73 -11.87
CA ALA A 43 -15.91 -5.62 -10.85
C ALA A 43 -16.45 -4.88 -9.61
N ALA A 44 -15.99 -5.28 -8.43
CA ALA A 44 -16.23 -4.53 -7.22
C ALA A 44 -15.58 -3.13 -7.34
N PRO A 45 -16.24 -2.07 -6.84
CA PRO A 45 -15.66 -0.73 -6.84
C PRO A 45 -14.42 -0.73 -5.95
N SER A 46 -13.33 -0.18 -6.48
CA SER A 46 -12.07 -0.02 -5.76
C SER A 46 -11.52 1.39 -5.99
N ALA A 47 -10.69 1.83 -5.05
CA ALA A 47 -9.93 3.06 -5.12
C ALA A 47 -8.62 2.85 -4.37
N GLU A 48 -7.56 3.49 -4.86
CA GLU A 48 -6.27 3.52 -4.19
C GLU A 48 -6.18 4.75 -3.30
N PHE A 49 -5.53 4.61 -2.16
CA PHE A 49 -5.24 5.71 -1.26
C PHE A 49 -3.90 5.50 -0.59
N SER A 50 -3.28 6.61 -0.16
CA SER A 50 -2.04 6.59 0.59
C SER A 50 -2.28 6.91 2.05
N VAL A 51 -1.45 6.34 2.91
CA VAL A 51 -1.35 6.68 4.34
C VAL A 51 0.09 6.99 4.68
N ASP A 52 0.29 7.81 5.72
CA ASP A 52 1.60 8.11 6.27
C ASP A 52 1.55 8.18 7.80
N ARG A 53 2.70 8.45 8.43
CA ARG A 53 2.84 8.44 9.90
C ARG A 53 1.90 9.41 10.62
N THR A 54 1.43 10.47 9.98
CA THR A 54 0.51 11.45 10.61
C THR A 54 -0.93 11.22 10.19
N ARG A 55 -1.15 10.60 9.03
CA ARG A 55 -2.45 10.34 8.41
C ARG A 55 -2.58 8.85 8.13
N HIS A 56 -2.61 8.08 9.22
CA HIS A 56 -2.64 6.62 9.22
C HIS A 56 -4.05 6.04 9.38
N LEU A 57 -5.05 6.90 9.59
CA LEU A 57 -6.45 6.52 9.73
C LEU A 57 -7.19 6.59 8.40
N MET A 58 -8.09 5.62 8.17
CA MET A 58 -8.94 5.57 7.00
C MET A 58 -10.42 5.61 7.39
N SER A 59 -11.19 6.43 6.69
CA SER A 59 -12.65 6.52 6.83
C SER A 59 -13.30 6.57 5.45
N PHE A 60 -14.46 5.95 5.32
CA PHE A 60 -15.31 6.09 4.16
C PHE A 60 -16.77 5.80 4.53
N LEU A 61 -17.69 6.28 3.70
CA LEU A 61 -19.10 5.88 3.78
C LEU A 61 -19.68 5.74 2.38
N THR A 62 -20.73 4.94 2.28
CA THR A 62 -21.62 4.86 1.11
C THR A 62 -23.05 4.67 1.58
N MET A 63 -23.97 5.34 0.89
CA MET A 63 -25.40 5.25 1.18
C MET A 63 -25.97 3.95 0.62
N LEU A 64 -26.87 3.33 1.37
CA LEU A 64 -27.67 2.21 0.91
C LEU A 64 -28.92 2.74 0.18
N GLY A 65 -28.96 2.67 -1.15
CA GLY A 65 -30.04 3.27 -1.94
C GLY A 65 -31.08 2.26 -2.46
N PRO A 66 -32.39 2.56 -2.42
CA PRO A 66 -33.02 3.66 -1.66
C PRO A 66 -33.05 3.33 -0.16
N SER A 67 -32.94 4.35 0.70
CA SER A 67 -33.20 4.26 2.14
C SER A 67 -33.54 5.65 2.69
N PRO A 68 -34.10 5.74 3.92
CA PRO A 68 -34.32 7.02 4.60
C PRO A 68 -33.00 7.78 4.75
N ASP A 69 -32.03 7.19 5.46
CA ASP A 69 -30.72 7.77 5.71
C ASP A 69 -29.67 6.72 6.11
N TRP A 70 -29.79 5.50 5.58
CA TRP A 70 -28.95 4.38 5.97
C TRP A 70 -27.66 4.32 5.15
N ASN A 71 -26.56 4.07 5.84
CA ASN A 71 -25.22 4.02 5.25
C ASN A 71 -24.46 2.78 5.73
N VAL A 72 -23.37 2.46 5.02
CA VAL A 72 -22.29 1.58 5.49
C VAL A 72 -20.96 2.29 5.34
N GLY A 73 -19.99 1.93 6.18
CA GLY A 73 -18.68 2.57 6.15
C GLY A 73 -17.81 2.18 7.33
N LEU A 74 -16.59 2.70 7.33
CA LEU A 74 -15.66 2.65 8.46
C LEU A 74 -15.30 4.08 8.89
N SER A 75 -14.99 4.23 10.17
CA SER A 75 -14.58 5.50 10.76
C SER A 75 -13.29 5.30 11.55
N GLY A 76 -12.24 6.01 11.16
CA GLY A 76 -10.98 6.07 11.88
C GLY A 76 -10.26 4.73 11.98
N GLU A 77 -10.30 3.91 10.93
CA GLU A 77 -9.63 2.62 10.91
C GLU A 77 -8.11 2.81 10.83
N ASP A 78 -7.37 2.30 11.81
CA ASP A 78 -5.93 2.49 11.91
C ASP A 78 -5.16 1.45 11.08
N LEU A 79 -4.41 1.92 10.08
CA LEU A 79 -3.58 1.08 9.23
C LEU A 79 -2.12 0.98 9.69
N CYS A 80 -1.73 1.74 10.71
CA CYS A 80 -0.41 1.67 11.33
C CYS A 80 -0.39 0.55 12.39
N THR A 81 0.66 -0.28 12.37
CA THR A 81 0.82 -1.36 13.36
C THR A 81 1.67 -0.91 14.55
N LYS A 82 1.56 -1.64 15.67
CA LYS A 82 2.37 -1.35 16.88
C LYS A 82 3.85 -1.60 16.66
N GLU A 83 4.19 -2.41 15.66
CA GLU A 83 5.52 -2.81 15.26
C GLU A 83 6.15 -1.82 14.24
N CYS A 84 5.64 -0.59 14.20
CA CYS A 84 6.06 0.47 13.27
C CYS A 84 5.91 0.10 11.79
N GLY A 85 4.95 -0.77 11.47
CA GLY A 85 4.65 -1.22 10.12
C GLY A 85 3.26 -0.80 9.63
N TRP A 86 2.84 -1.42 8.53
CA TRP A 86 1.56 -1.14 7.87
C TRP A 86 0.77 -2.43 7.69
N VAL A 87 -0.51 -2.41 8.05
CA VAL A 87 -1.42 -3.57 7.90
C VAL A 87 -1.38 -4.07 6.45
N GLN A 88 -1.01 -5.34 6.25
CA GLN A 88 -0.93 -5.94 4.91
C GLN A 88 -2.31 -6.14 4.29
N ARG A 89 -3.27 -6.63 5.09
CA ARG A 89 -4.64 -6.89 4.65
C ARG A 89 -5.61 -6.70 5.80
N LEU A 90 -6.62 -5.87 5.57
CA LEU A 90 -7.79 -5.72 6.43
C LEU A 90 -9.01 -6.25 5.67
N GLU A 91 -9.74 -7.15 6.30
CA GLU A 91 -10.96 -7.74 5.74
C GLU A 91 -12.06 -7.64 6.79
N THR A 92 -13.12 -6.89 6.47
CA THR A 92 -14.22 -6.67 7.41
C THR A 92 -15.56 -6.70 6.70
N VAL A 93 -16.59 -7.10 7.44
CA VAL A 93 -17.97 -7.13 6.97
C VAL A 93 -18.72 -5.92 7.54
N LEU A 94 -19.61 -5.34 6.75
CA LEU A 94 -20.29 -4.10 7.09
C LEU A 94 -21.78 -4.34 7.30
N ILE A 95 -22.30 -3.77 8.39
CA ILE A 95 -23.71 -3.69 8.70
C ILE A 95 -24.19 -2.24 8.52
N PRO A 96 -25.46 -2.02 8.17
CA PRO A 96 -26.00 -0.68 8.00
C PRO A 96 -26.07 0.08 9.32
N TRP A 97 -25.87 1.39 9.24
CA TRP A 97 -26.08 2.34 10.33
C TRP A 97 -26.99 3.48 9.87
N ASP A 98 -27.71 4.03 10.84
CA ASP A 98 -28.68 5.11 10.70
C ASP A 98 -27.98 6.44 10.98
N ALA A 99 -28.20 7.46 10.13
CA ALA A 99 -27.56 8.76 10.27
C ALA A 99 -28.26 9.68 11.29
N GLY A 100 -29.46 9.32 11.75
CA GLY A 100 -30.25 10.07 12.71
C GLY A 100 -30.94 11.31 12.13
N THR A 101 -31.21 11.32 10.83
CA THR A 101 -31.72 12.46 10.06
C THR A 101 -33.11 12.25 9.46
N ASP A 102 -33.52 11.00 9.21
CA ASP A 102 -34.84 10.63 8.70
C ASP A 102 -35.43 9.42 9.46
N ASN A 103 -36.69 9.52 9.89
CA ASN A 103 -37.43 8.52 10.67
C ASN A 103 -38.19 7.50 9.79
N GLY A 104 -37.87 7.38 8.51
CA GLY A 104 -38.36 6.31 7.66
C GLY A 104 -37.95 4.93 8.20
N VAL A 105 -38.83 3.93 8.04
CA VAL A 105 -38.63 2.59 8.65
C VAL A 105 -38.33 1.50 7.63
N THR A 106 -38.51 1.79 6.34
CA THR A 106 -38.26 0.87 5.22
C THR A 106 -37.55 1.62 4.08
N TYR A 107 -36.98 0.88 3.12
CA TYR A 107 -36.18 1.42 2.02
C TYR A 107 -36.85 2.56 1.24
N GLU A 108 -38.17 2.45 1.03
CA GLU A 108 -38.95 3.42 0.24
C GLU A 108 -39.92 4.24 1.10
N SER A 109 -39.64 4.39 2.40
CA SER A 109 -40.43 5.28 3.25
C SER A 109 -40.40 6.72 2.72
N PRO A 110 -41.52 7.46 2.76
CA PRO A 110 -41.49 8.89 2.50
C PRO A 110 -40.60 9.61 3.51
N ASN A 111 -39.94 10.69 3.08
CA ASN A 111 -39.05 11.47 3.95
C ASN A 111 -39.81 11.96 5.20
N LYS A 112 -39.24 11.69 6.37
CA LYS A 112 -39.77 12.08 7.68
C LYS A 112 -38.62 12.59 8.56
N PRO A 113 -38.28 13.89 8.50
CA PRO A 113 -37.12 14.43 9.20
C PRO A 113 -37.09 14.10 10.70
N THR A 114 -35.90 13.80 11.21
CA THR A 114 -35.63 13.54 12.64
C THR A 114 -35.29 14.85 13.35
N ILE A 115 -36.16 15.27 14.29
CA ILE A 115 -36.04 16.54 15.01
C ILE A 115 -36.26 16.30 16.52
N PRO A 116 -35.25 16.57 17.38
CA PRO A 116 -33.88 16.97 17.03
C PRO A 116 -33.12 15.86 16.30
N GLN A 117 -32.07 16.22 15.55
CA GLN A 117 -31.21 15.23 14.89
C GLN A 117 -30.61 14.27 15.93
N GLU A 118 -30.69 12.98 15.64
CA GLU A 118 -30.17 11.92 16.50
C GLU A 118 -28.71 11.60 16.20
N LYS A 119 -28.08 10.80 17.08
CA LYS A 119 -26.71 10.33 16.87
C LYS A 119 -26.70 9.17 15.89
N ILE A 120 -25.59 9.08 15.13
CA ILE A 120 -25.30 7.91 14.30
C ILE A 120 -25.30 6.65 15.18
N ARG A 121 -26.01 5.61 14.74
CA ARG A 121 -26.08 4.32 15.44
C ARG A 121 -26.16 3.16 14.45
N PRO A 122 -25.63 1.97 14.79
CA PRO A 122 -25.88 0.77 13.99
C PRO A 122 -27.38 0.44 14.00
N LEU A 123 -27.88 -0.07 12.87
CA LEU A 123 -29.21 -0.66 12.84
C LEU A 123 -29.22 -1.97 13.63
N THR A 124 -30.35 -2.28 14.26
CA THR A 124 -30.55 -3.55 14.95
C THR A 124 -31.74 -4.31 14.36
N SER A 125 -31.74 -5.63 14.54
CA SER A 125 -32.83 -6.49 14.09
C SER A 125 -34.14 -6.27 14.83
N LEU A 126 -34.18 -5.40 15.84
CA LEU A 126 -35.36 -5.10 16.63
C LEU A 126 -35.82 -3.65 16.51
N ASP A 127 -35.21 -2.86 15.61
CA ASP A 127 -35.49 -1.42 15.49
C ASP A 127 -36.96 -1.11 15.18
N HIS A 128 -37.57 -1.85 14.24
CA HIS A 128 -38.97 -1.67 13.88
C HIS A 128 -39.54 -2.92 13.21
N PRO A 129 -40.80 -3.33 13.47
CA PRO A 129 -41.39 -4.52 12.84
C PRO A 129 -41.51 -4.47 11.31
N GLN A 130 -41.50 -3.27 10.71
CA GLN A 130 -41.51 -3.08 9.26
C GLN A 130 -40.12 -2.88 8.66
N SER A 131 -39.06 -2.90 9.49
CA SER A 131 -37.69 -2.81 9.00
C SER A 131 -37.38 -4.03 8.14
N PRO A 132 -36.69 -3.85 6.99
CA PRO A 132 -36.22 -4.98 6.19
C PRO A 132 -35.18 -5.83 6.91
N PHE A 133 -34.60 -5.33 8.01
CA PHE A 133 -33.64 -6.03 8.85
C PHE A 133 -34.29 -6.65 10.10
N TYR A 134 -35.61 -6.55 10.25
CA TYR A 134 -36.31 -7.02 11.44
C TYR A 134 -36.25 -8.55 11.58
N ASN A 135 -35.87 -9.02 12.77
CA ASN A 135 -35.99 -10.40 13.16
C ASN A 135 -36.67 -10.47 14.54
N PRO A 136 -37.86 -11.09 14.68
CA PRO A 136 -38.54 -11.19 15.97
C PRO A 136 -37.76 -11.97 17.04
N GLU A 137 -36.83 -12.84 16.63
CA GLU A 137 -35.92 -13.56 17.54
C GLU A 137 -34.69 -12.72 17.93
N GLY A 138 -34.53 -11.53 17.34
CA GLY A 138 -33.36 -10.69 17.47
C GLY A 138 -32.13 -11.24 16.74
N GLY A 139 -30.94 -10.98 17.28
CA GLY A 139 -29.67 -11.42 16.71
C GLY A 139 -29.01 -10.39 15.78
N ALA A 140 -27.84 -10.75 15.27
CA ALA A 140 -27.05 -9.87 14.41
C ALA A 140 -27.68 -9.73 13.02
N ILE A 141 -27.65 -8.51 12.46
CA ILE A 141 -28.05 -8.27 11.07
C ILE A 141 -27.06 -8.98 10.14
N THR A 142 -27.56 -9.64 9.10
CA THR A 142 -26.73 -10.20 8.04
C THR A 142 -25.90 -9.09 7.39
N PRO A 143 -24.56 -9.21 7.34
CA PRO A 143 -23.74 -8.19 6.72
C PRO A 143 -24.12 -7.96 5.25
N ILE A 144 -24.19 -6.70 4.85
CA ILE A 144 -24.68 -6.29 3.51
C ILE A 144 -23.57 -5.90 2.55
N ALA A 145 -22.35 -5.71 3.06
CA ALA A 145 -21.17 -5.46 2.27
C ALA A 145 -19.94 -6.07 2.93
N LYS A 146 -18.90 -6.28 2.13
CA LYS A 146 -17.58 -6.72 2.58
C LYS A 146 -16.56 -5.74 2.05
N LEU A 147 -15.70 -5.24 2.93
CA LEU A 147 -14.57 -4.41 2.59
C LEU A 147 -13.29 -5.25 2.64
N VAL A 148 -12.45 -5.08 1.64
CA VAL A 148 -11.08 -5.56 1.63
C VAL A 148 -10.18 -4.37 1.37
N VAL A 149 -9.23 -4.13 2.27
CA VAL A 149 -8.15 -3.17 2.10
C VAL A 149 -6.86 -3.98 2.05
N GLU A 150 -6.08 -3.80 1.00
CA GLU A 150 -4.86 -4.55 0.76
C GLU A 150 -3.73 -3.58 0.45
N ARG A 151 -2.60 -3.78 1.12
CA ARG A 151 -1.40 -2.98 0.92
C ARG A 151 -0.73 -3.40 -0.39
N ILE A 152 -0.73 -2.50 -1.37
CA ILE A 152 -0.17 -2.75 -2.70
C ILE A 152 1.26 -2.22 -2.88
N ALA A 153 1.68 -1.23 -2.08
CA ALA A 153 3.00 -0.62 -2.18
C ALA A 153 3.44 0.03 -0.86
N ARG A 154 4.75 0.20 -0.70
CA ARG A 154 5.39 1.00 0.35
C ARG A 154 6.43 1.92 -0.30
N LYS A 155 6.65 3.09 0.28
CA LYS A 155 7.64 4.06 -0.21
C LYS A 155 8.42 4.64 0.96
N GLY A 156 9.73 4.81 0.77
CA GLY A 156 10.65 5.36 1.77
C GLY A 156 11.27 4.30 2.67
N GLU A 157 12.14 4.74 3.57
CA GLU A 157 12.82 3.89 4.55
C GLU A 157 11.79 3.27 5.50
N GLN A 158 11.88 1.96 5.69
CA GLN A 158 10.98 1.19 6.54
C GLN A 158 11.59 1.02 7.93
N CYS A 159 10.75 1.05 8.97
CA CYS A 159 11.20 0.89 10.36
C CYS A 159 10.57 -0.31 11.07
N ASN A 160 9.91 -1.18 10.29
CA ASN A 160 9.23 -2.38 10.76
C ASN A 160 10.28 -3.34 11.33
N VAL A 161 10.09 -3.78 12.58
CA VAL A 161 11.05 -4.68 13.27
C VAL A 161 10.93 -6.13 12.78
N VAL A 162 9.83 -6.46 12.09
CA VAL A 162 9.53 -7.80 11.58
C VAL A 162 9.22 -7.70 10.07
N PRO A 163 9.78 -8.58 9.22
CA PRO A 163 9.40 -8.65 7.82
C PRO A 163 7.95 -9.12 7.67
N ASP A 164 7.12 -8.35 6.97
CA ASP A 164 5.68 -8.65 6.83
C ASP A 164 5.42 -9.85 5.88
N ASN A 165 6.25 -10.05 4.85
CA ASN A 165 6.19 -11.18 3.90
C ASN A 165 7.59 -11.61 3.45
N ILE A 166 7.72 -12.82 2.88
CA ILE A 166 8.98 -13.31 2.27
C ILE A 166 9.41 -12.41 1.10
N ASP A 167 8.45 -11.88 0.34
CA ASP A 167 8.74 -10.98 -0.80
C ASP A 167 9.32 -9.63 -0.34
N ASP A 168 9.01 -9.19 0.88
CA ASP A 168 9.57 -7.97 1.48
C ASP A 168 11.02 -8.15 1.96
N ILE A 169 11.44 -9.38 2.28
CA ILE A 169 12.85 -9.71 2.60
C ILE A 169 13.75 -9.39 1.40
N VAL A 170 13.25 -9.53 0.18
CA VAL A 170 14.00 -9.30 -1.07
C VAL A 170 14.18 -7.80 -1.36
N ALA A 171 13.34 -6.92 -0.78
CA ALA A 171 13.47 -5.48 -0.94
C ALA A 171 14.46 -4.86 0.06
N ASP A 172 14.58 -5.42 1.27
CA ASP A 172 15.45 -4.91 2.34
C ASP A 172 16.84 -5.56 2.38
N ILE A 173 17.01 -6.78 1.82
CA ILE A 173 18.34 -7.31 1.49
C ILE A 173 18.72 -6.71 0.15
N GLY A 174 19.34 -5.54 0.20
CA GLY A 174 20.11 -4.88 -0.85
C GLY A 174 19.87 -5.30 -2.30
N GLN A 175 19.71 -4.29 -3.15
CA GLN A 175 20.57 -4.23 -4.32
C GLN A 175 22.03 -4.43 -3.88
N GLU A 176 22.45 -5.67 -3.61
CA GLU A 176 23.73 -6.09 -4.12
C GLU A 176 23.57 -5.86 -5.60
N ASP A 177 24.32 -4.88 -6.11
CA ASP A 177 24.73 -4.88 -7.50
C ASP A 177 25.12 -6.32 -7.81
N LYS A 178 24.18 -7.12 -8.32
CA LYS A 178 24.53 -8.16 -9.25
C LYS A 178 25.21 -7.35 -10.33
N GLU A 179 26.53 -7.32 -10.28
CA GLU A 179 27.35 -7.18 -11.47
C GLU A 179 26.73 -8.17 -12.44
N GLU A 180 25.78 -7.69 -13.24
CA GLU A 180 25.23 -8.40 -14.36
C GLU A 180 26.47 -8.68 -15.19
N ASP A 181 26.91 -9.95 -15.17
CA ASP A 181 28.08 -10.41 -15.88
C ASP A 181 27.78 -10.22 -17.37
N ASP A 182 28.02 -9.01 -17.85
CA ASP A 182 27.86 -8.54 -19.23
C ASP A 182 28.98 -9.14 -20.09
N THR A 183 29.22 -10.44 -19.90
CA THR A 183 29.99 -11.27 -20.80
C THR A 183 29.01 -11.88 -21.80
N PRO A 184 29.08 -11.47 -23.08
CA PRO A 184 28.30 -12.13 -24.11
C PRO A 184 28.63 -13.63 -24.09
N GLU A 185 27.61 -14.50 -24.10
CA GLU A 185 27.77 -15.96 -24.15
C GLU A 185 28.60 -16.45 -25.36
N THR A 186 28.86 -15.56 -26.33
CA THR A 186 29.68 -15.78 -27.52
C THR A 186 31.20 -15.63 -27.28
N CYS A 187 31.63 -15.17 -26.11
CA CYS A 187 33.03 -14.92 -25.76
C CYS A 187 33.55 -15.91 -24.72
N VAL A 188 34.42 -16.85 -25.12
CA VAL A 188 35.05 -17.82 -24.21
C VAL A 188 36.39 -17.29 -23.74
N TYR A 189 36.51 -16.95 -22.45
CA TYR A 189 37.78 -16.45 -21.86
C TYR A 189 38.59 -17.54 -21.15
N SER A 190 39.86 -17.24 -20.87
CA SER A 190 40.69 -17.99 -19.93
C SER A 190 40.31 -17.70 -18.47
N ALA A 191 40.86 -18.49 -17.55
CA ALA A 191 40.90 -18.09 -16.15
C ALA A 191 41.64 -16.73 -16.03
N TRP A 192 41.20 -15.92 -15.08
CA TRP A 192 41.88 -14.68 -14.72
C TRP A 192 43.28 -14.97 -14.18
N SER A 193 44.21 -14.05 -14.44
CA SER A 193 45.48 -14.01 -13.73
C SER A 193 45.25 -13.73 -12.24
N PRO A 194 46.23 -14.06 -11.38
CA PRO A 194 46.31 -13.46 -10.06
C PRO A 194 46.28 -11.94 -10.15
N TRP A 195 45.75 -11.29 -9.10
CA TRP A 195 45.82 -9.84 -8.97
C TRP A 195 47.27 -9.36 -8.86
N SER A 196 47.58 -8.23 -9.50
CA SER A 196 48.85 -7.54 -9.32
C SER A 196 49.02 -7.06 -7.88
N ALA A 197 50.26 -6.71 -7.52
CA ALA A 197 50.50 -5.90 -6.34
C ALA A 197 49.69 -4.59 -6.43
N CYS A 198 49.32 -4.05 -5.26
CA CYS A 198 48.67 -2.76 -5.21
C CYS A 198 49.60 -1.69 -5.78
N SER A 199 49.06 -0.77 -6.61
CA SER A 199 49.86 0.32 -7.17
C SER A 199 50.46 1.23 -6.11
N SER A 200 49.88 1.26 -4.91
CA SER A 200 50.43 1.97 -3.76
C SER A 200 51.34 1.06 -2.94
N ALA A 201 52.58 1.50 -2.74
CA ALA A 201 53.53 0.87 -1.83
C ALA A 201 53.39 1.39 -0.37
N THR A 202 52.58 2.43 -0.15
CA THR A 202 52.28 3.04 1.15
C THR A 202 50.84 2.74 1.56
N CYS A 203 50.42 3.11 2.79
CA CYS A 203 49.05 2.96 3.29
C CYS A 203 48.06 3.95 2.63
N GLU A 204 48.15 4.09 1.31
CA GLU A 204 47.31 4.95 0.49
C GLU A 204 46.43 4.08 -0.42
N LYS A 205 45.30 4.66 -0.84
CA LYS A 205 44.38 4.02 -1.79
C LYS A 205 45.12 3.81 -3.12
N GLY A 206 45.29 2.55 -3.50
CA GLY A 206 45.86 2.14 -4.78
C GLY A 206 44.86 1.35 -5.60
N ARG A 207 45.33 0.85 -6.75
CA ARG A 207 44.58 -0.02 -7.64
C ARG A 207 45.42 -1.27 -7.96
N ARG A 208 44.78 -2.43 -8.01
CA ARG A 208 45.37 -3.68 -8.48
C ARG A 208 44.68 -4.11 -9.76
N MET A 209 45.41 -4.80 -10.61
CA MET A 209 44.96 -5.19 -11.94
C MET A 209 45.06 -6.71 -12.11
N ARG A 210 44.08 -7.30 -12.79
CA ARG A 210 44.17 -8.67 -13.30
C ARG A 210 43.84 -8.68 -14.79
N GLN A 211 44.29 -9.72 -15.49
CA GLN A 211 44.08 -9.88 -16.92
C GLN A 211 43.65 -11.31 -17.26
N ARG A 212 42.84 -11.47 -18.31
CA ARG A 212 42.49 -12.76 -18.91
C ARG A 212 42.57 -12.67 -20.42
N MET A 213 42.75 -13.80 -21.08
CA MET A 213 42.81 -13.88 -22.54
C MET A 213 41.50 -14.38 -23.11
N LEU A 214 41.14 -13.91 -24.30
CA LEU A 214 40.05 -14.49 -25.08
C LEU A 214 40.55 -15.80 -25.73
N LYS A 215 39.93 -16.93 -25.38
CA LYS A 215 40.27 -18.25 -25.92
C LYS A 215 39.55 -18.55 -27.23
N ALA A 216 38.28 -18.15 -27.34
CA ALA A 216 37.50 -18.32 -28.56
C ALA A 216 36.39 -17.28 -28.62
N GLN A 217 36.04 -16.88 -29.84
CA GLN A 217 34.93 -16.00 -30.13
C GLN A 217 34.02 -16.72 -31.13
N LEU A 218 32.80 -17.06 -30.69
CA LEU A 218 31.85 -17.80 -31.51
C LEU A 218 31.19 -16.91 -32.57
N ASP A 219 31.12 -15.60 -32.33
CA ASP A 219 30.55 -14.61 -33.26
C ASP A 219 31.54 -13.46 -33.49
N LEU A 220 32.05 -13.35 -34.72
CA LEU A 220 32.99 -12.31 -35.17
C LEU A 220 32.38 -10.90 -35.23
N SER A 221 31.05 -10.78 -35.17
CA SER A 221 30.35 -9.48 -35.19
C SER A 221 30.23 -8.82 -33.81
N VAL A 222 30.46 -9.57 -32.73
CA VAL A 222 30.40 -9.10 -31.35
C VAL A 222 31.81 -8.83 -30.83
N LEU A 223 32.08 -7.63 -30.32
CA LEU A 223 33.33 -7.35 -29.63
C LEU A 223 33.31 -8.03 -28.25
N CYS A 224 34.40 -8.67 -27.86
CA CYS A 224 34.57 -9.32 -26.56
C CYS A 224 35.36 -8.40 -25.58
N PRO A 225 34.69 -7.50 -24.83
CA PRO A 225 35.32 -6.61 -23.85
C PRO A 225 35.77 -7.37 -22.58
N HIS A 226 36.33 -6.68 -21.56
CA HIS A 226 36.67 -7.29 -20.26
C HIS A 226 37.85 -8.29 -20.27
N THR A 227 38.94 -7.98 -20.99
CA THR A 227 40.22 -8.71 -20.87
C THR A 227 41.09 -8.21 -19.71
N GLN A 228 40.73 -7.07 -19.10
CA GLN A 228 41.42 -6.45 -17.97
C GLN A 228 40.39 -5.99 -16.96
N ASP A 229 40.77 -6.07 -15.68
CA ASP A 229 39.92 -5.66 -14.56
C ASP A 229 40.77 -4.96 -13.49
N PHE A 230 40.19 -3.94 -12.86
CA PHE A 230 40.84 -3.06 -11.90
C PHE A 230 40.02 -2.99 -10.63
N GLN A 231 40.64 -3.31 -9.50
CA GLN A 231 40.00 -3.23 -8.18
C GLN A 231 40.76 -2.27 -7.26
N PRO A 232 40.07 -1.46 -6.45
CA PRO A 232 40.73 -0.69 -5.38
C PRO A 232 41.43 -1.63 -4.39
N CYS A 233 42.57 -1.18 -3.88
CA CYS A 233 43.36 -1.89 -2.87
C CYS A 233 44.06 -0.90 -1.93
N MET A 234 44.55 -1.38 -0.80
CA MET A 234 45.47 -0.64 0.07
C MET A 234 46.84 -1.32 0.08
N GLY A 235 47.88 -0.55 0.35
CA GLY A 235 49.23 -1.07 0.53
C GLY A 235 49.33 -2.07 1.69
N PRO A 236 50.41 -2.86 1.75
CA PRO A 236 50.58 -3.90 2.76
C PRO A 236 50.57 -3.34 4.19
N GLY A 237 49.71 -3.88 5.04
CA GLY A 237 49.61 -3.53 6.48
C GLY A 237 48.40 -2.66 6.88
N CYS A 238 47.47 -2.36 5.97
CA CYS A 238 46.28 -1.56 6.24
C CYS A 238 44.99 -2.28 5.80
N SER A 239 43.94 -2.23 6.64
CA SER A 239 42.58 -2.72 6.36
C SER A 239 41.61 -1.54 6.17
N MET A 240 40.57 -1.74 5.35
CA MET A 240 39.58 -0.70 4.96
C MET A 240 38.64 -0.25 6.11
N GLU A 241 38.97 -0.53 7.38
CA GLU A 241 38.08 -0.30 8.53
C GLU A 241 38.44 0.90 9.41
N ASP A 242 39.42 1.72 9.03
CA ASP A 242 39.80 2.91 9.81
C ASP A 242 39.61 4.21 9.01
N ASP A 243 38.35 4.57 8.70
CA ASP A 243 37.98 5.94 8.35
C ASP A 243 37.48 6.68 9.62
N PRO A 244 38.18 7.73 10.12
CA PRO A 244 37.78 8.44 11.35
C PRO A 244 36.54 9.32 11.23
N CYS A 245 35.84 9.33 10.09
CA CYS A 245 34.70 10.22 9.87
C CYS A 245 33.36 9.70 10.44
N SER A 246 33.35 8.49 11.03
CA SER A 246 32.13 7.88 11.58
C SER A 246 31.88 8.18 13.06
N ARG A 247 32.76 8.94 13.73
CA ARG A 247 32.59 9.35 15.15
C ARG A 247 32.27 10.83 15.29
N GLY A 248 31.18 11.26 14.67
CA GLY A 248 30.52 12.53 15.00
C GLY A 248 29.43 12.29 16.04
N ASN A 249 29.74 12.51 17.32
CA ASN A 249 28.73 12.71 18.36
C ASN A 249 27.92 13.96 18.02
N TYR A 250 26.61 13.83 17.85
CA TYR A 250 25.69 14.97 17.91
C TYR A 250 25.36 15.25 19.38
N ILE A 251 25.66 16.49 19.80
CA ILE A 251 25.02 17.18 20.94
C ILE A 251 23.60 17.54 20.51
#